data_AF-A0A3B9AGA1-F1
#
_entry.id   AF-A0A3B9AGA1-F1
#
_cell.length_a   1.000
_cell.length_b   1.000
_cell.length_c   1.000
_cell.angle_alpha   90.00
_cell.angle_beta   90.00
_cell.angle_gamma   90.00
#
_symmetry.space_group_name_H-M   'P 1'
#
loop_
_entity.id
_entity.type
_entity.pdbx_description
1 polymer ?
#
loop_
_entity_poly.entity_id
_entity_poly.type
_entity_poly.pdbx_seq_one_letter_code
_entity_poly.pdbx_strand_id
1 'polypeptide(L)'
;MYKTYYSSLIKTQLRVMQTFMKLLCLCFFLLIGGTTTLLAQDPEEIETTPATGTEEEGPLVEDPADAPIDEVVKKEIVTERRILKYPLLRESDVFWEKRIWRIIDVREKMNLPFAYPEDPFFKILSDAATKGDLPVYSTDEDGAKFKKRLSTDDVLSM
;
A
#
# COMPACT_ATOMS: atom_id res chain seq x y z
N MET A 1 21.05 8.29 75.10
CA MET A 1 19.78 7.53 74.95
C MET A 1 19.04 7.85 73.64
N TYR A 2 18.98 9.10 73.19
CA TYR A 2 18.25 9.48 71.95
C TYR A 2 18.83 8.95 70.63
N LYS A 3 20.16 8.76 70.54
CA LYS A 3 20.85 8.33 69.31
C LYS A 3 20.54 6.87 68.90
N THR A 4 20.30 6.00 69.87
CA THR A 4 19.91 4.59 69.63
C THR A 4 18.44 4.46 69.22
N TYR A 5 17.53 5.27 69.79
CA TYR A 5 16.12 5.31 69.38
C TYR A 5 15.95 5.83 67.95
N TYR A 6 16.66 6.90 67.57
CA TYR A 6 16.58 7.44 66.21
C TYR A 6 17.15 6.44 65.18
N SER A 7 18.21 5.71 65.54
CA SER A 7 18.79 4.66 64.70
C SER A 7 17.87 3.45 64.54
N SER A 8 17.16 3.02 65.60
CA SER A 8 16.21 1.90 65.49
C SER A 8 14.93 2.30 64.74
N LEU A 9 14.46 3.55 64.91
CA LEU A 9 13.31 4.10 64.19
C LEU A 9 13.59 4.18 62.68
N ILE A 10 14.77 4.69 62.29
CA ILE A 10 15.20 4.75 60.88
C ILE A 10 15.37 3.35 60.28
N LYS A 11 15.96 2.40 61.00
CA LYS A 11 16.10 1.02 60.51
C LYS A 11 14.76 0.31 60.33
N THR A 12 13.78 0.62 61.17
CA THR A 12 12.40 0.10 61.06
C THR A 12 11.72 0.69 59.82
N GLN A 13 11.83 2.01 59.61
CA GLN A 13 11.27 2.67 58.43
C GLN A 13 11.96 2.23 57.12
N LEU A 14 13.29 2.01 57.15
CA LEU A 14 14.02 1.48 56.01
C LEU A 14 13.57 0.05 55.66
N ARG A 15 13.30 -0.78 56.67
CA ARG A 15 12.79 -2.15 56.48
C ARG A 15 11.37 -2.16 55.90
N VAL A 16 10.49 -1.25 56.35
CA VAL A 16 9.13 -1.09 55.82
C VAL A 16 9.14 -0.60 54.36
N MET A 17 9.98 0.38 54.04
CA MET A 17 10.14 0.88 52.68
C MET A 17 10.69 -0.20 51.73
N GLN A 18 11.63 -1.02 52.22
CA GLN A 18 12.19 -2.13 51.46
C GLN A 18 11.16 -3.26 51.22
N THR A 19 10.28 -3.55 52.19
CA THR A 19 9.19 -4.52 51.99
C THR A 19 8.15 -4.00 51.00
N PHE A 20 7.81 -2.72 51.06
CA PHE A 20 6.86 -2.10 50.14
C PHE A 20 7.38 -2.10 48.70
N MET A 21 8.65 -1.74 48.50
CA MET A 21 9.29 -1.76 47.18
C MET A 21 9.35 -3.18 46.59
N LYS A 22 9.61 -4.21 47.42
CA LYS A 22 9.57 -5.61 46.98
C LYS A 22 8.15 -6.08 46.60
N LEU A 23 7.13 -5.66 47.35
CA LEU A 23 5.73 -5.97 47.05
C LEU A 23 5.29 -5.31 45.73
N LEU A 24 5.69 -4.05 45.52
CA LEU A 24 5.41 -3.32 44.29
C LEU A 24 6.09 -3.96 43.07
N CYS A 25 7.35 -4.38 43.19
CA CYS A 25 8.05 -5.10 42.12
C CYS A 25 7.41 -6.48 41.84
N LEU A 26 6.93 -7.20 42.86
CA LEU A 26 6.26 -8.49 42.69
C LEU A 26 4.91 -8.35 41.97
N CYS A 27 4.13 -7.32 42.27
CA CYS A 27 2.89 -7.01 41.55
C CYS A 27 3.15 -6.62 40.10
N PHE A 28 4.23 -5.88 39.82
CA PHE A 28 4.60 -5.49 38.46
C PHE A 28 5.02 -6.70 37.60
N PHE A 29 5.77 -7.65 38.19
CA PHE A 29 6.14 -8.89 37.50
C PHE A 29 4.93 -9.79 37.19
N LEU A 30 3.93 -9.81 38.08
CA LEU A 30 2.70 -10.58 37.91
C LEU A 30 1.79 -9.98 36.83
N LEU A 31 1.78 -8.65 36.69
CA LEU A 31 1.04 -7.95 35.62
C LEU A 31 1.67 -8.14 34.24
N ILE A 32 3.00 -8.20 34.15
CA ILE A 32 3.70 -8.43 32.86
C ILE A 32 3.62 -9.90 32.44
N GLY A 33 3.65 -10.86 33.38
CA GLY A 33 3.60 -12.29 33.08
C GLY A 33 2.21 -12.83 32.73
N GLY A 34 1.14 -12.06 32.96
CA GLY A 34 -0.25 -12.51 32.79
C GLY A 34 -0.84 -12.29 31.39
N THR A 35 -0.14 -11.66 30.45
CA THR A 35 -0.72 -11.21 29.16
C THR A 35 -0.34 -12.03 27.93
N THR A 36 0.38 -13.15 28.07
CA THR A 36 0.91 -13.89 26.89
C THR A 36 0.10 -15.10 26.41
N THR A 37 -1.12 -15.33 26.89
CA THR A 37 -2.00 -16.34 26.26
C THR A 37 -3.16 -15.69 25.55
N LEU A 38 -3.08 -15.75 24.20
CA LEU A 38 -4.13 -15.98 23.20
C LEU A 38 -3.96 -15.04 21.99
N LEU A 39 -3.09 -15.44 21.06
CA LEU A 39 -3.39 -15.25 19.65
C LEU A 39 -4.18 -16.48 19.20
N ALA A 40 -5.50 -16.40 19.22
CA ALA A 40 -6.28 -17.14 18.25
C ALA A 40 -6.48 -16.18 17.08
N GLN A 41 -5.89 -16.47 15.92
CA GLN A 41 -6.32 -15.81 14.70
C GLN A 41 -7.73 -16.30 14.44
N ASP A 42 -8.73 -15.43 14.62
CA ASP A 42 -10.04 -15.65 14.03
C ASP A 42 -9.84 -15.65 12.51
N PRO A 43 -10.19 -16.72 11.79
CA PRO A 43 -10.21 -16.67 10.34
C PRO A 43 -11.26 -15.62 9.95
N GLU A 44 -10.81 -14.52 9.35
CA GLU A 44 -11.68 -13.55 8.70
C GLU A 44 -12.57 -14.32 7.72
N GLU A 45 -13.87 -14.39 8.05
CA GLU A 45 -14.89 -14.88 7.13
C GLU A 45 -14.87 -13.92 5.95
N ILE A 46 -14.35 -14.40 4.82
CA ILE A 46 -14.37 -13.66 3.56
C ILE A 46 -15.85 -13.56 3.19
N GLU A 47 -16.50 -12.47 3.59
CA GLU A 47 -17.79 -12.08 3.04
C GLU A 47 -17.60 -12.00 1.53
N THR A 48 -18.06 -13.02 0.82
CA THR A 48 -18.22 -12.96 -0.62
C THR A 48 -19.39 -12.04 -0.92
N THR A 49 -19.20 -10.74 -0.66
CA THR A 49 -19.96 -9.74 -1.38
C THR A 49 -19.45 -9.83 -2.81
N PRO A 50 -20.29 -10.19 -3.79
CA PRO A 50 -19.87 -10.13 -5.18
C PRO A 50 -19.43 -8.68 -5.39
N ALA A 51 -18.16 -8.49 -5.71
CA ALA A 51 -17.71 -7.22 -6.23
C ALA A 51 -18.53 -7.02 -7.51
N THR A 52 -19.60 -6.25 -7.40
CA THR A 52 -20.13 -5.45 -8.50
C THR A 52 -18.96 -4.57 -8.92
N GLY A 53 -18.11 -5.14 -9.78
CA GLY A 53 -17.20 -4.36 -10.58
C GLY A 53 -18.09 -3.38 -11.32
N THR A 54 -17.76 -2.10 -11.18
CA THR A 54 -18.25 -1.03 -12.03
C THR A 54 -18.23 -1.53 -13.47
N GLU A 55 -19.41 -1.85 -13.98
CA GLU A 55 -19.64 -2.15 -15.38
C GLU A 55 -19.41 -0.83 -16.11
N GLU A 56 -18.22 -0.66 -16.67
CA GLU A 56 -18.07 0.28 -17.77
C GLU A 56 -18.93 -0.26 -18.92
N GLU A 57 -19.95 0.50 -19.29
CA GLU A 57 -20.91 0.14 -20.31
C GLU A 57 -20.21 0.03 -21.68
N GLY A 58 -19.76 -1.18 -22.00
CA GLY A 58 -19.40 -1.61 -23.33
C GLY A 58 -20.68 -1.87 -24.17
N PRO A 59 -20.62 -1.69 -25.50
CA PRO A 59 -21.81 -1.71 -26.36
C PRO A 59 -22.60 -3.01 -26.20
N LEU A 60 -23.93 -2.88 -26.11
CA LEU A 60 -24.96 -3.92 -26.05
C LEU A 60 -24.63 -5.13 -26.95
N VAL A 61 -23.95 -6.13 -26.40
CA VAL A 61 -23.81 -7.46 -27.02
C VAL A 61 -25.05 -8.23 -26.62
N GLU A 62 -25.83 -8.63 -27.61
CA GLU A 62 -27.02 -9.46 -27.48
C GLU A 62 -26.75 -10.65 -26.54
N ASP A 63 -27.68 -10.88 -25.61
CA ASP A 63 -27.62 -11.92 -24.59
C ASP A 63 -27.20 -13.27 -25.21
N PRO A 64 -26.02 -13.83 -24.86
CA PRO A 64 -25.47 -15.04 -25.48
C PRO A 64 -26.28 -16.31 -25.15
N ALA A 65 -27.39 -16.18 -24.43
CA ALA A 65 -28.24 -17.29 -23.99
C ALA A 65 -28.95 -18.04 -25.13
N ASP A 66 -29.13 -17.43 -26.32
CA ASP A 66 -29.95 -18.01 -27.41
C ASP A 66 -29.13 -18.52 -28.62
N ALA A 67 -27.80 -18.53 -28.53
CA ALA A 67 -26.95 -19.08 -29.59
C ALA A 67 -27.02 -20.63 -29.61
N PRO A 68 -27.16 -21.27 -30.79
CA PRO A 68 -27.06 -22.72 -30.92
C PRO A 68 -25.74 -23.26 -30.35
N ILE A 69 -25.80 -24.37 -29.64
CA ILE A 69 -24.61 -25.00 -29.05
C ILE A 69 -23.85 -25.71 -30.17
N ASP A 70 -22.66 -25.20 -30.52
CA ASP A 70 -21.79 -25.79 -31.56
C ASP A 70 -21.20 -27.16 -31.17
N GLU A 71 -21.24 -27.52 -29.89
CA GLU A 71 -20.65 -28.74 -29.32
C GLU A 71 -21.68 -29.64 -28.62
N VAL A 72 -21.28 -30.88 -28.29
CA VAL A 72 -22.14 -31.88 -27.61
C VAL A 72 -22.59 -31.41 -26.22
N VAL A 73 -21.78 -30.57 -25.56
CA VAL A 73 -22.03 -30.05 -24.20
C VAL A 73 -21.58 -28.59 -24.13
N LYS A 74 -22.28 -27.76 -23.36
CA LYS A 74 -21.85 -26.39 -23.05
C LYS A 74 -20.58 -26.41 -22.19
N LYS A 75 -19.55 -25.67 -22.60
CA LYS A 75 -18.30 -25.52 -21.85
C LYS A 75 -18.45 -24.51 -20.70
N GLU A 76 -19.27 -24.85 -19.71
CA GLU A 76 -19.56 -23.97 -18.56
C GLU A 76 -18.42 -23.98 -17.51
N ILE A 77 -17.54 -24.98 -17.56
CA ILE A 77 -16.46 -25.23 -16.58
C ILE A 77 -15.49 -24.04 -16.44
N VAL A 78 -15.23 -23.30 -17.53
CA VAL A 78 -14.31 -22.15 -17.51
C VAL A 78 -15.00 -20.92 -16.91
N THR A 79 -16.30 -20.78 -17.14
CA THR A 79 -17.13 -19.68 -16.64
C THR A 79 -17.45 -19.84 -15.15
N GLU A 80 -17.74 -21.05 -14.69
CA GLU A 80 -18.08 -21.34 -13.29
C GLU A 80 -16.85 -21.34 -12.37
N ARG A 81 -15.64 -21.52 -12.93
CA ARG A 81 -14.41 -21.53 -12.14
C ARG A 81 -14.06 -20.12 -11.70
N ARG A 82 -14.23 -19.85 -10.41
CA ARG A 82 -13.71 -18.63 -9.77
C ARG A 82 -12.18 -18.61 -9.85
N ILE A 83 -11.63 -17.61 -10.55
CA ILE A 83 -10.19 -17.37 -10.60
C ILE A 83 -9.78 -16.66 -9.31
N LEU A 84 -8.87 -17.26 -8.56
CA LEU A 84 -8.27 -16.59 -7.40
C LEU A 84 -7.40 -15.42 -7.89
N LYS A 85 -7.52 -14.27 -7.23
CA LYS A 85 -6.62 -13.14 -7.48
C LYS A 85 -5.18 -13.56 -7.18
N TYR A 86 -4.24 -13.17 -8.04
CA TYR A 86 -2.83 -13.40 -7.79
C TYR A 86 -2.42 -12.81 -6.43
N PRO A 87 -1.56 -13.52 -5.67
CA PRO A 87 -1.01 -12.96 -4.44
C PRO A 87 -0.18 -11.71 -4.77
N LEU A 88 -0.14 -10.77 -3.82
CA LEU A 88 0.76 -9.63 -3.95
C LEU A 88 2.21 -10.13 -3.97
N LEU A 89 3.01 -9.60 -4.89
CA LEU A 89 4.42 -9.91 -4.97
C LEU A 89 5.10 -9.47 -3.66
N ARG A 90 5.80 -10.38 -2.99
CA ARG A 90 6.59 -10.05 -1.82
C ARG A 90 7.81 -9.23 -2.25
N GLU A 91 8.20 -8.24 -1.45
CA GLU A 91 9.40 -7.43 -1.72
C GLU A 91 10.66 -8.27 -1.93
N SER A 92 10.79 -9.40 -1.23
CA SER A 92 11.91 -10.35 -1.36
C SER A 92 11.97 -11.09 -2.70
N ASP A 93 10.86 -11.16 -3.43
CA ASP A 93 10.74 -11.86 -4.70
C ASP A 93 10.93 -10.92 -5.91
N VAL A 94 11.18 -9.63 -5.67
CA VAL A 94 11.51 -8.65 -6.71
C VAL A 94 12.98 -8.80 -7.11
N PHE A 95 13.24 -9.45 -8.26
CA PHE A 95 14.60 -9.67 -8.74
C PHE A 95 15.35 -8.38 -9.12
N TRP A 96 14.67 -7.38 -9.68
CA TRP A 96 15.26 -6.08 -10.05
C TRP A 96 14.21 -4.97 -10.21
N GLU A 97 14.58 -3.75 -9.84
CA GLU A 97 13.85 -2.52 -10.16
C GLU A 97 14.82 -1.53 -10.82
N LYS A 98 14.41 -0.93 -11.95
CA LYS A 98 15.23 0.09 -12.64
C LYS A 98 14.40 1.32 -12.94
N ARG A 99 14.84 2.47 -12.41
CA ARG A 99 14.39 3.80 -12.85
C ARG A 99 15.31 4.30 -13.96
N ILE A 100 14.74 4.72 -15.09
CA ILE A 100 15.49 5.21 -16.24
C ILE A 100 15.04 6.64 -16.55
N TRP A 101 16.01 7.54 -16.73
CA TRP A 101 15.77 8.90 -17.22
C TRP A 101 16.19 8.94 -18.68
N ARG A 102 15.27 9.34 -19.56
CA ARG A 102 15.54 9.42 -21.00
C ARG A 102 14.86 10.64 -21.59
N ILE A 103 15.56 11.31 -22.48
CA ILE A 103 14.97 12.28 -23.39
C ILE A 103 14.47 11.48 -24.59
N ILE A 104 13.18 11.62 -24.90
CA ILE A 104 12.55 10.92 -26.02
C ILE A 104 12.48 11.89 -27.20
N ASP A 105 13.25 11.61 -28.25
CA ASP A 105 13.11 12.32 -29.53
C ASP A 105 12.14 11.55 -30.43
N VAL A 106 11.02 12.18 -30.78
CA VAL A 106 9.94 11.61 -31.59
C VAL A 106 10.36 11.37 -33.05
N ARG A 107 11.49 11.95 -33.49
CA ARG A 107 12.05 11.77 -34.85
C ARG A 107 12.78 10.44 -35.01
N GLU A 108 13.13 9.77 -33.93
CA GLU A 108 13.81 8.47 -33.98
C GLU A 108 12.85 7.37 -34.44
N LYS A 109 13.36 6.40 -35.22
CA LYS A 109 12.55 5.30 -35.78
C LYS A 109 11.78 4.51 -34.72
N MET A 110 12.36 4.33 -33.53
CA MET A 110 11.73 3.61 -32.43
C MET A 110 10.58 4.39 -31.78
N ASN A 111 10.59 5.72 -31.89
CA ASN A 111 9.65 6.62 -31.22
C ASN A 111 8.59 7.20 -32.19
N LEU A 112 8.63 6.83 -33.47
CA LEU A 112 7.63 7.21 -34.48
C LEU A 112 6.18 6.97 -34.05
N PRO A 113 5.81 5.92 -33.29
CA PRO A 113 4.45 5.77 -32.78
C PRO A 113 3.95 6.94 -31.92
N PHE A 114 4.86 7.70 -31.28
CA PHE A 114 4.51 8.88 -30.48
C PHE A 114 4.20 10.12 -31.33
N ALA A 115 4.52 10.08 -32.63
CA ALA A 115 4.37 11.17 -33.59
C ALA A 115 3.00 11.19 -34.28
N TYR A 116 1.99 10.50 -33.75
CA TYR A 116 0.71 10.34 -34.42
C TYR A 116 0.11 11.70 -34.81
N PRO A 117 -0.29 11.93 -36.08
CA PRO A 117 -0.63 13.27 -36.57
C PRO A 117 -1.85 13.93 -35.93
N GLU A 118 -2.89 13.15 -35.58
CA GLU A 118 -4.13 13.72 -35.03
C GLU A 118 -3.97 14.02 -33.52
N ASP A 119 -3.43 13.07 -32.77
CA ASP A 119 -3.15 13.21 -31.35
C ASP A 119 -1.73 12.71 -31.01
N PRO A 120 -0.73 13.60 -31.08
CA PRO A 120 0.63 13.28 -30.67
C PRO A 120 0.68 12.90 -29.19
N PHE A 121 1.53 11.94 -28.84
CA PHE A 121 1.67 11.48 -27.45
C PHE A 121 2.04 12.63 -26.49
N PHE A 122 2.84 13.59 -26.94
CA PHE A 122 3.19 14.78 -26.16
C PHE A 122 1.97 15.62 -25.78
N LYS A 123 1.00 15.77 -26.68
CA LYS A 123 -0.24 16.53 -26.44
C LYS A 123 -1.08 15.88 -25.34
N ILE A 124 -1.19 14.55 -25.38
CA ILE A 124 -1.89 13.78 -24.35
C ILE A 124 -1.22 13.98 -22.98
N LEU A 125 0.12 13.95 -22.93
CA LEU A 125 0.87 14.17 -21.70
C LEU A 125 0.75 15.62 -21.19
N SER A 126 0.80 16.61 -22.07
CA SER A 126 0.64 18.02 -21.69
C SER A 126 -0.76 18.28 -21.14
N ASP A 127 -1.79 17.74 -21.79
CA ASP A 127 -3.17 17.93 -21.34
C ASP A 127 -3.41 17.28 -19.98
N ALA A 128 -2.87 16.08 -19.74
CA ALA A 128 -2.93 15.39 -18.45
C ALA A 128 -2.13 16.13 -17.36
N ALA A 129 -0.98 16.71 -17.70
CA ALA A 129 -0.20 17.54 -16.79
C ALA A 129 -0.96 18.81 -16.39
N THR A 130 -1.60 19.48 -17.35
CA THR A 130 -2.40 20.68 -17.11
C THR A 130 -3.67 20.40 -16.29
N LYS A 131 -4.30 19.24 -16.49
CA LYS A 131 -5.44 18.79 -15.65
C LYS A 131 -5.03 18.45 -14.22
N GLY A 132 -3.74 18.18 -13.98
CA GLY A 132 -3.22 17.72 -12.70
C GLY A 132 -3.26 16.20 -12.50
N ASP A 133 -3.62 15.44 -13.54
CA ASP A 133 -3.67 13.98 -13.52
C ASP A 133 -2.26 13.36 -13.47
N LEU A 134 -1.27 14.06 -14.03
CA LEU A 134 0.13 13.63 -14.08
C LEU A 134 1.03 14.49 -13.18
N PRO A 135 1.84 13.89 -12.27
CA PRO A 135 2.82 14.63 -11.50
C PRO A 135 4.01 15.08 -12.37
N VAL A 136 4.22 16.39 -12.47
CA VAL A 136 5.36 17.00 -13.18
C VAL A 136 6.47 17.36 -12.20
N TYR A 137 7.72 17.25 -12.64
CA TYR A 137 8.90 17.54 -11.83
C TYR A 137 9.79 18.58 -12.50
N SER A 138 10.38 19.47 -11.71
CA SER A 138 11.31 20.47 -12.22
C SER A 138 12.69 19.87 -12.49
N THR A 139 13.38 20.39 -13.48
CA THR A 139 14.80 20.13 -13.71
C THR A 139 15.63 21.12 -12.90
N ASP A 140 16.40 20.64 -11.91
CA ASP A 140 17.41 21.46 -11.25
C ASP A 140 18.54 21.84 -12.25
N GLU A 141 19.35 22.86 -11.96
CA GLU A 141 20.43 23.39 -12.85
C GLU A 141 21.40 22.32 -13.38
N ASP A 142 21.52 21.19 -12.68
CA ASP A 142 22.35 20.04 -13.07
C ASP A 142 21.63 19.02 -14.00
N GLY A 143 20.38 19.27 -14.40
CA GLY A 143 19.61 18.49 -15.39
C GLY A 143 19.30 17.02 -15.01
N ALA A 144 19.75 16.56 -13.85
CA ALA A 144 19.81 15.13 -13.51
C ALA A 144 18.87 14.69 -12.37
N LYS A 145 18.14 15.61 -11.73
CA LYS A 145 17.38 15.31 -10.50
C LYS A 145 15.94 15.82 -10.58
N PHE A 146 15.03 14.96 -11.00
CA PHE A 146 13.57 15.19 -10.94
C PHE A 146 13.05 14.95 -9.53
N LYS A 147 13.44 15.80 -8.58
CA LYS A 147 13.13 15.63 -7.15
C LYS A 147 11.98 16.50 -6.67
N LYS A 148 11.87 17.72 -7.21
CA LYS A 148 10.84 18.68 -6.81
C LYS A 148 9.63 18.55 -7.73
N ARG A 149 8.49 18.18 -7.13
CA ARG A 149 7.19 18.16 -7.82
C ARG A 149 6.71 19.60 -8.02
N LEU A 150 6.25 19.93 -9.22
CA LEU A 150 5.57 21.20 -9.51
C LEU A 150 4.10 21.11 -9.11
N SER A 151 3.55 22.22 -8.64
CA SER A 151 2.09 22.36 -8.50
C SER A 151 1.46 22.58 -9.87
N THR A 152 0.17 22.27 -10.01
CA THR A 152 -0.57 22.49 -11.27
C THR A 152 -0.53 23.96 -11.69
N ASP A 153 -0.59 24.88 -10.73
CA ASP A 153 -0.53 26.33 -10.98
C ASP A 153 0.84 26.74 -11.55
N ASP A 154 1.93 26.14 -11.03
CA ASP A 154 3.27 26.40 -11.54
C ASP A 154 3.42 25.89 -12.99
N VAL A 155 2.87 24.70 -13.29
CA VAL A 155 2.88 24.10 -14.64
C VAL A 155 2.11 24.97 -15.64
N LEU A 156 0.98 25.54 -15.22
CA LEU A 156 0.17 26.46 -16.04
C LEU A 156 0.86 27.81 -16.31
N SER A 157 1.81 28.19 -15.47
CA SER A 157 2.52 29.47 -15.57
C SER A 157 3.83 29.42 -16.39
N MET A 158 4.23 28.22 -16.83
CA MET A 158 5.39 27.99 -17.70
C MET A 158 5.05 28.15 -19.19
#